data_AF-A0AAV5CN02-F1
#
_entry.id   AF-A0AAV5CN02-F1
#
_cell.length_a   1.000
_cell.length_b   1.000
_cell.length_c   1.000
_cell.angle_alpha   90.00
_cell.angle_beta   90.00
_cell.angle_gamma   90.00
#
_symmetry.space_group_name_H-M   'P 1'
#
loop_
_entity.id
_entity.type
_entity.pdbx_description
1 polymer ?
#
loop_
_entity_poly.entity_id
_entity_poly.type
_entity_poly.pdbx_seq_one_letter_code
_entity_poly.pdbx_strand_id
1 'polypeptide(L)'
;MARPARSPLLRRLLLAAALAASCSYYLLVLQAQASVPPRYDGFAYGGGAAAAWKDTVLVEAFLDPLCPDSRDAWEPLKLAVERYAPRVSLIVHPFPLPYHTYAFHACRALYIANKLNTSSTYPLLELFFKNQGKFANSATSSLSSTTVAVEMSKMAVQAVGNSVSEFHSGFSDRRTDLAARVSFKTLISMVPKRTRQSTKSQSKKQASPGKTDDEAIFDIPVGIREFPVSTIDVEKINGLMIDGVLQD
;
A
#
# COMPACT_ATOMS: atom_id res chain seq x y z
N MET A 1 -70.63 -11.35 15.59
CA MET A 1 -69.26 -11.94 15.55
C MET A 1 -68.34 -11.14 16.46
N ALA A 2 -67.94 -11.69 17.60
CA ALA A 2 -67.03 -11.02 18.54
C ALA A 2 -65.57 -11.16 18.09
N ARG A 3 -64.82 -10.05 18.00
CA ARG A 3 -63.38 -10.09 17.70
C ARG A 3 -62.63 -10.71 18.89
N PRO A 4 -61.73 -11.69 18.69
CA PRO A 4 -60.94 -12.24 19.77
C PRO A 4 -60.02 -11.17 20.37
N ALA A 5 -60.01 -11.07 21.70
CA ALA A 5 -59.12 -10.19 22.43
C ALA A 5 -57.66 -10.59 22.16
N ARG A 6 -56.91 -9.72 21.49
CA ARG A 6 -55.47 -9.93 21.26
C ARG A 6 -54.76 -9.90 22.62
N SER A 7 -54.09 -10.99 22.98
CA SER A 7 -53.44 -11.11 24.29
C SER A 7 -52.27 -10.10 24.41
N PRO A 8 -52.21 -9.31 25.50
CA PRO A 8 -51.14 -8.32 25.69
C PRO A 8 -49.76 -8.97 25.80
N LEU A 9 -49.70 -10.25 26.20
CA LEU A 9 -48.49 -11.06 26.25
C LEU A 9 -47.91 -11.33 24.85
N LEU A 10 -48.75 -11.69 23.87
CA LEU A 10 -48.29 -11.92 22.49
C LEU A 10 -47.67 -10.65 21.90
N ARG A 11 -48.28 -9.48 22.15
CA ARG A 11 -47.74 -8.20 21.68
C ARG A 11 -46.38 -7.87 22.31
N ARG A 12 -46.20 -8.15 23.61
CA ARG A 12 -44.91 -7.95 24.31
C ARG A 12 -43.83 -8.89 23.78
N LEU A 13 -44.16 -10.16 23.54
CA LEU A 13 -43.23 -11.14 22.97
C LEU A 13 -42.80 -10.77 21.54
N LEU A 14 -43.73 -10.33 20.69
CA LEU A 14 -43.41 -9.86 19.34
C LEU A 14 -42.51 -8.63 19.34
N LEU A 15 -42.74 -7.67 20.25
CA LEU A 15 -41.88 -6.48 20.39
C LEU A 15 -40.48 -6.85 20.87
N ALA A 16 -40.37 -7.76 21.85
CA ALA A 16 -39.06 -8.23 22.34
C ALA A 16 -38.28 -8.98 21.24
N ALA A 17 -38.94 -9.84 20.47
CA ALA A 17 -38.33 -10.53 19.35
C ALA A 17 -37.86 -9.56 18.24
N ALA A 18 -38.66 -8.55 17.91
CA ALA A 18 -38.27 -7.52 16.94
C ALA A 18 -37.06 -6.69 17.41
N LEU A 19 -37.01 -6.32 18.69
CA LEU A 19 -35.85 -5.65 19.30
C LEU A 19 -34.60 -6.54 19.25
N ALA A 20 -34.71 -7.81 19.62
CA ALA A 20 -33.58 -8.74 19.58
C ALA A 20 -33.05 -8.95 18.14
N ALA A 21 -33.95 -9.09 17.17
CA ALA A 21 -33.59 -9.20 15.75
C ALA A 21 -32.90 -7.92 15.25
N SER A 22 -33.43 -6.74 15.61
CA SER A 22 -32.82 -5.45 15.27
C SER A 22 -31.42 -5.32 15.88
N CYS A 23 -31.25 -5.57 17.18
CA CYS A 23 -29.94 -5.54 17.84
C CYS A 23 -28.95 -6.53 17.19
N SER A 24 -29.40 -7.75 16.87
CA SER A 24 -28.56 -8.75 16.20
C SER A 24 -28.12 -8.29 14.81
N TYR A 25 -29.03 -7.66 14.05
CA TYR A 25 -28.72 -7.06 12.76
C TYR A 25 -27.72 -5.91 12.88
N TYR A 26 -27.89 -5.02 13.85
CA TYR A 26 -26.93 -3.93 14.11
C TYR A 26 -25.55 -4.46 14.50
N LEU A 27 -25.45 -5.48 15.35
CA LEU A 27 -24.18 -6.12 15.69
C LEU A 27 -23.51 -6.75 14.46
N LEU A 28 -24.28 -7.39 13.57
CA LEU A 28 -23.78 -7.94 12.31
C LEU A 28 -23.25 -6.82 11.39
N VAL A 29 -23.97 -5.71 11.25
CA VAL A 29 -23.55 -4.55 10.45
C VAL A 29 -22.26 -3.94 11.00
N LEU A 30 -22.10 -3.86 12.33
CA LEU A 30 -20.87 -3.36 12.97
C LEU A 30 -19.67 -4.28 12.69
N GLN A 31 -19.86 -5.60 12.70
CA GLN A 31 -18.80 -6.54 12.33
C GLN A 31 -18.45 -6.50 10.83
N ALA A 32 -19.37 -6.04 9.99
CA ALA A 32 -19.18 -5.91 8.55
C ALA A 32 -18.50 -4.58 8.13
N GLN A 33 -18.38 -3.60 9.02
CA GLN A 33 -17.64 -2.37 8.72
C GLN A 33 -16.14 -2.67 8.65
N ALA A 34 -15.47 -2.15 7.62
CA ALA A 34 -14.02 -2.24 7.54
C ALA A 34 -13.41 -1.48 8.72
N SER A 35 -12.59 -2.17 9.50
CA SER A 35 -11.89 -1.55 10.62
C SER A 35 -11.00 -0.42 10.10
N VAL A 36 -11.18 0.79 10.66
CA VAL A 36 -10.20 1.87 10.49
C VAL A 36 -8.87 1.39 11.07
N PRO A 37 -7.73 1.60 10.39
CA PRO A 37 -6.43 1.31 10.96
C PRO A 37 -6.31 1.89 12.38
N PRO A 38 -5.84 1.12 13.39
CA PRO A 38 -5.70 1.63 14.75
C PRO A 38 -4.61 2.72 14.88
N ARG A 39 -3.78 2.89 13.84
CA ARG A 39 -2.71 3.87 13.73
C ARG A 39 -2.65 4.39 12.29
N TYR A 40 -1.99 5.52 12.06
CA TYR A 40 -1.68 5.98 10.71
C TYR A 40 -0.98 4.84 9.95
N ASP A 41 -1.49 4.57 8.74
CA ASP A 41 -1.00 3.44 7.95
C ASP A 41 0.41 3.72 7.43
N GLY A 42 1.10 2.66 7.02
CA GLY A 42 2.46 2.73 6.50
C GLY A 42 3.54 2.44 7.56
N PHE A 43 4.76 2.45 7.06
CA PHE A 43 5.99 2.22 7.81
C PHE A 43 6.83 3.49 7.75
N ALA A 44 7.32 3.95 8.88
CA ALA A 44 8.05 5.20 8.96
C ALA A 44 9.54 4.94 8.69
N TYR A 45 10.17 5.71 7.81
CA TYR A 45 11.58 5.53 7.40
C TYR A 45 12.52 6.37 8.26
N GLY A 46 13.62 5.78 8.74
CA GLY A 46 14.63 6.44 9.56
C GLY A 46 14.31 6.46 11.07
N GLY A 47 15.33 6.75 11.88
CA GLY A 47 15.29 6.62 13.36
C GLY A 47 14.40 7.62 14.11
N GLY A 48 13.88 8.66 13.45
CA GLY A 48 13.01 9.69 14.06
C GLY A 48 11.50 9.45 13.90
N ALA A 49 11.11 8.40 13.19
CA ALA A 49 9.88 8.43 12.41
C ALA A 49 8.61 7.94 13.16
N ALA A 50 8.71 7.49 14.41
CA ALA A 50 7.53 7.12 15.20
C ALA A 50 6.82 8.30 15.88
N ALA A 51 7.49 9.46 16.05
CA ALA A 51 6.96 10.57 16.86
C ALA A 51 7.10 11.97 16.24
N ALA A 52 8.06 12.20 15.32
CA ALA A 52 8.46 13.54 14.92
C ALA A 52 7.76 14.09 13.65
N TRP A 53 6.97 13.31 12.92
CA TRP A 53 6.46 13.74 11.61
C TRP A 53 5.41 14.86 11.66
N LYS A 54 4.84 15.16 12.84
CA LYS A 54 3.85 16.24 13.01
C LYS A 54 4.40 17.64 12.74
N ASP A 55 5.70 17.83 12.92
CA ASP A 55 6.39 19.12 12.79
C ASP A 55 7.30 19.16 11.55
N THR A 56 7.11 18.23 10.61
CA THR A 56 7.93 18.08 9.39
C THR A 56 7.07 18.03 8.14
N VAL A 57 7.65 18.28 6.98
CA VAL A 57 7.03 17.93 5.71
C VAL A 57 6.98 16.41 5.60
N LEU A 58 5.78 15.84 5.61
CA LEU A 58 5.57 14.40 5.45
C LEU A 58 5.47 14.05 3.97
N VAL A 59 6.42 13.23 3.52
CA VAL A 59 6.37 12.57 2.20
C VAL A 59 5.73 11.20 2.38
N GLU A 60 4.67 10.93 1.63
CA GLU A 60 4.00 9.64 1.59
C GLU A 60 4.32 8.94 0.27
N ALA A 61 5.02 7.81 0.35
CA ALA A 61 5.40 7.01 -0.81
C ALA A 61 4.59 5.71 -0.87
N PHE A 62 3.93 5.47 -2.00
CA PHE A 62 3.11 4.28 -2.24
C PHE A 62 3.92 3.33 -3.11
N LEU A 63 4.52 2.29 -2.50
CA LEU A 63 5.48 1.43 -3.18
C LEU A 63 4.96 0.00 -3.30
N ASP A 64 5.05 -0.56 -4.50
CA ASP A 64 4.88 -2.00 -4.73
C ASP A 64 6.27 -2.66 -4.72
N PRO A 65 6.53 -3.63 -3.82
CA PRO A 65 7.82 -4.31 -3.78
C PRO A 65 8.23 -5.00 -5.09
N LEU A 66 7.26 -5.34 -5.96
CA LEU A 66 7.51 -6.03 -7.22
C LEU A 66 7.59 -5.08 -8.44
N CYS A 67 7.34 -3.78 -8.26
CA CYS A 67 7.34 -2.80 -9.34
C CYS A 67 8.75 -2.23 -9.62
N PRO A 68 9.26 -2.29 -10.86
CA PRO A 68 10.54 -1.69 -11.23
C PRO A 68 10.61 -0.19 -10.95
N ASP A 69 9.55 0.58 -11.23
CA ASP A 69 9.53 2.01 -10.93
C ASP A 69 9.64 2.28 -9.43
N SER A 70 9.02 1.42 -8.59
CA SER A 70 9.08 1.57 -7.13
C SER A 70 10.49 1.32 -6.61
N ARG A 71 11.22 0.39 -7.24
CA ARG A 71 12.65 0.17 -6.98
C ARG A 71 13.45 1.39 -7.40
N ASP A 72 13.24 1.90 -8.62
CA ASP A 72 14.07 2.97 -9.19
C ASP A 72 13.84 4.31 -8.47
N ALA A 73 12.62 4.53 -7.95
CA ALA A 73 12.30 5.68 -7.11
C ALA A 73 12.90 5.59 -5.69
N TRP A 74 13.30 4.40 -5.21
CA TRP A 74 13.69 4.20 -3.81
C TRP A 74 14.97 4.95 -3.41
N GLU A 75 16.03 4.84 -4.23
CA GLU A 75 17.32 5.46 -3.90
C GLU A 75 17.25 7.00 -3.93
N PRO A 76 16.71 7.64 -4.98
CA PRO A 76 16.54 9.09 -4.98
C PRO A 76 15.68 9.59 -3.81
N LEU A 77 14.65 8.84 -3.43
CA LEU A 77 13.79 9.16 -2.30
C LEU A 77 14.56 9.13 -0.97
N LYS A 78 15.37 8.09 -0.73
CA LYS A 78 16.23 8.02 0.46
C LYS A 78 17.19 9.20 0.54
N LEU A 79 17.88 9.52 -0.57
CA LEU A 79 18.80 10.65 -0.65
C LEU A 79 18.11 11.98 -0.37
N ALA A 80 16.88 12.19 -0.88
CA ALA A 80 16.11 13.38 -0.60
C ALA A 80 15.76 13.50 0.90
N VAL A 81 15.30 12.42 1.53
CA VAL A 81 14.98 12.42 2.97
C VAL A 81 16.23 12.72 3.79
N GLU A 82 17.37 12.12 3.48
CA GLU A 82 18.64 12.37 4.16
C GLU A 82 19.10 13.83 3.99
N ARG A 83 19.03 14.36 2.77
CA ARG A 83 19.43 15.74 2.43
C ARG A 83 18.64 16.79 3.20
N TYR A 84 17.36 16.54 3.43
CA TYR A 84 16.42 17.49 4.03
C TYR A 84 16.11 17.21 5.51
N ALA A 85 16.68 16.15 6.09
CA ALA A 85 16.53 15.86 7.52
C ALA A 85 16.99 17.05 8.39
N PRO A 86 16.32 17.35 9.52
CA PRO A 86 15.12 16.70 10.06
C PRO A 86 13.79 17.30 9.53
N ARG A 87 13.82 18.17 8.51
CA ARG A 87 12.63 18.91 8.03
C ARG A 87 11.66 18.05 7.24
N VAL A 88 12.11 16.90 6.75
CA VAL A 88 11.32 15.96 5.94
C VAL A 88 11.27 14.62 6.65
N SER A 89 10.07 14.06 6.76
CA SER A 89 9.82 12.69 7.20
C SER A 89 9.26 11.87 6.05
N LEU A 90 9.52 10.56 6.05
CA LEU A 90 9.00 9.64 5.05
C LEU A 90 8.18 8.52 5.70
N ILE A 91 6.98 8.29 5.18
CA ILE A 91 6.19 7.09 5.43
C ILE A 91 6.01 6.35 4.11
N VAL A 92 6.35 5.06 4.12
CA VAL A 92 6.12 4.16 2.99
C VAL A 92 4.87 3.32 3.24
N HIS A 93 3.97 3.36 2.28
CA HIS A 93 2.74 2.58 2.24
C HIS A 93 2.89 1.44 1.22
N PRO A 94 2.90 0.17 1.63
CA PRO A 94 2.88 -0.95 0.70
C PRO A 94 1.62 -0.92 -0.15
N PHE A 95 1.76 -0.75 -1.46
CA PHE A 95 0.64 -0.58 -2.37
C PHE A 95 0.70 -1.61 -3.50
N PRO A 96 -0.10 -2.69 -3.46
CA PRO A 96 -0.04 -3.72 -4.48
C PRO A 96 -0.68 -3.26 -5.79
N LEU A 97 0.10 -3.20 -6.87
CA LEU A 97 -0.42 -2.84 -8.19
C LEU A 97 -1.17 -4.03 -8.82
N PRO A 98 -2.30 -3.80 -9.51
CA PRO A 98 -3.17 -4.87 -9.98
C PRO A 98 -2.58 -5.74 -11.10
N TYR A 99 -1.50 -5.29 -11.72
CA TYR A 99 -0.84 -5.99 -12.83
C TYR A 99 0.34 -6.86 -12.38
N HIS A 100 0.68 -6.89 -11.09
CA HIS A 100 1.65 -7.83 -10.52
C HIS A 100 0.92 -8.94 -9.75
N THR A 101 0.94 -10.17 -10.26
CA THR A 101 0.17 -11.31 -9.72
C THR A 101 0.39 -11.51 -8.21
N TYR A 102 1.62 -11.30 -7.73
CA TYR A 102 2.01 -11.53 -6.35
C TYR A 102 2.30 -10.25 -5.55
N ALA A 103 1.90 -9.07 -6.05
CA ALA A 103 2.15 -7.82 -5.32
C ALA A 103 1.48 -7.79 -3.95
N PHE A 104 0.24 -8.27 -3.82
CA PHE A 104 -0.42 -8.37 -2.51
C PHE A 104 0.35 -9.27 -1.53
N HIS A 105 0.95 -10.37 -2.03
CA HIS A 105 1.77 -11.26 -1.21
C HIS A 105 3.04 -10.56 -0.74
N ALA A 106 3.72 -9.82 -1.63
CA ALA A 106 4.91 -9.06 -1.29
C ALA A 106 4.61 -7.92 -0.30
N CYS A 107 3.52 -7.16 -0.50
CA CYS A 107 3.07 -6.16 0.46
C CYS A 107 2.76 -6.78 1.82
N ARG A 108 2.05 -7.90 1.86
CA ARG A 108 1.78 -8.64 3.10
C ARG A 108 3.07 -9.14 3.77
N ALA A 109 4.07 -9.55 2.99
CA ALA A 109 5.37 -9.96 3.52
C ALA A 109 6.05 -8.84 4.33
N LEU A 110 5.88 -7.57 3.94
CA LEU A 110 6.37 -6.43 4.72
C LEU A 110 5.66 -6.28 6.08
N TYR A 111 4.35 -6.54 6.14
CA TYR A 111 3.62 -6.58 7.42
C TYR A 111 4.04 -7.75 8.30
N ILE A 112 4.33 -8.91 7.71
CA ILE A 112 4.88 -10.08 8.42
C ILE A 112 6.25 -9.72 9.01
N ALA A 113 7.14 -9.17 8.20
CA ALA A 113 8.47 -8.71 8.62
C ALA A 113 8.36 -7.72 9.78
N ASN A 114 7.56 -6.65 9.63
CA ASN A 114 7.35 -5.66 10.68
C ASN A 114 6.84 -6.27 12.00
N LYS A 115 5.96 -7.27 11.91
CA LYS A 115 5.40 -7.94 13.08
C LYS A 115 6.45 -8.78 13.82
N LEU A 116 7.35 -9.43 13.08
CA LEU A 116 8.39 -10.30 13.63
C LEU A 116 9.59 -9.48 14.12
N ASN A 117 9.95 -8.44 13.37
CA ASN A 117 11.00 -7.48 13.70
C ASN A 117 10.71 -6.15 12.99
N THR A 118 10.35 -5.10 13.75
CA THR A 118 9.99 -3.79 13.19
C THR A 118 11.09 -3.15 12.35
N SER A 119 12.36 -3.48 12.61
CA SER A 119 13.50 -2.94 11.87
C SER A 119 13.74 -3.65 10.52
N SER A 120 13.03 -4.75 10.24
CA SER A 120 13.27 -5.59 9.07
C SER A 120 12.45 -5.22 7.83
N THR A 121 11.50 -4.28 7.95
CA THR A 121 10.62 -3.89 6.84
C THR A 121 11.37 -3.35 5.64
N TYR A 122 12.24 -2.35 5.83
CA TYR A 122 13.02 -1.77 4.74
C TYR A 122 14.11 -2.71 4.21
N PRO A 123 14.86 -3.44 5.06
CA PRO A 123 15.72 -4.50 4.58
C PRO A 123 15.00 -5.53 3.69
N LEU A 124 13.76 -5.91 4.04
CA LEU A 124 12.98 -6.82 3.20
C LEU A 124 12.49 -6.15 1.91
N LEU A 125 12.06 -4.89 1.96
CA LEU A 125 11.68 -4.12 0.77
C LEU A 125 12.84 -4.06 -0.25
N GLU A 126 14.05 -3.77 0.22
CA GLU A 126 15.25 -3.73 -0.62
C GLU A 126 15.63 -5.11 -1.17
N LEU A 127 15.39 -6.20 -0.43
CA LEU A 127 15.54 -7.56 -0.95
C LEU A 127 14.56 -7.86 -2.07
N PHE A 128 13.30 -7.42 -1.95
CA PHE A 128 12.33 -7.55 -3.03
C PHE A 128 12.80 -6.80 -4.28
N PHE A 129 13.17 -5.53 -4.12
CA PHE A 129 13.72 -4.69 -5.19
C PHE A 129 14.93 -5.32 -5.88
N LYS A 130 15.83 -5.96 -5.14
CA LYS A 130 16.99 -6.67 -5.70
C LYS A 130 16.62 -7.97 -6.45
N ASN A 131 15.48 -8.59 -6.12
CA ASN A 131 15.10 -9.92 -6.60
C ASN A 131 13.78 -9.94 -7.40
N GLN A 132 13.31 -8.79 -7.91
CA GLN A 132 12.00 -8.67 -8.58
C GLN A 132 11.81 -9.70 -9.70
N GLY A 133 12.86 -10.02 -10.45
CA GLY A 133 12.82 -11.03 -11.52
C GLY A 133 12.35 -12.42 -11.08
N LYS A 134 12.53 -12.80 -9.80
CA LYS A 134 12.04 -14.10 -9.26
C LYS A 134 10.53 -14.15 -9.07
N PHE A 135 9.90 -12.98 -8.92
CA PHE A 135 8.47 -12.85 -8.62
C PHE A 135 7.69 -12.13 -9.72
N ALA A 136 8.34 -11.85 -10.85
CA ALA A 136 7.69 -11.30 -12.04
C ALA A 136 6.65 -12.29 -12.58
N ASN A 137 5.60 -11.78 -13.21
CA ASN A 137 4.47 -12.59 -13.69
C ASN A 137 4.92 -13.77 -14.58
N SER A 138 5.89 -13.54 -15.46
CA SER A 138 6.44 -14.57 -16.34
C SER A 138 7.15 -15.68 -15.55
N ALA A 139 7.96 -15.32 -14.56
CA ALA A 139 8.72 -16.24 -13.71
C ALA A 139 7.83 -17.09 -12.81
N THR A 140 6.65 -16.58 -12.43
CA THR A 140 5.73 -17.25 -11.52
C THR A 140 4.49 -17.84 -12.21
N SER A 141 4.43 -17.77 -13.54
CA SER A 141 3.23 -18.13 -14.31
C SER A 141 2.77 -19.58 -14.11
N SER A 142 3.70 -20.50 -13.85
CA SER A 142 3.44 -21.93 -13.58
C SER A 142 3.46 -22.29 -12.09
N LEU A 143 3.63 -21.31 -11.20
CA LEU A 143 3.79 -21.56 -9.76
C LEU A 143 2.47 -21.40 -9.01
N SER A 144 2.29 -22.21 -7.96
CA SER A 144 1.18 -22.02 -7.04
C SER A 144 1.45 -20.85 -6.09
N SER A 145 0.39 -20.24 -5.57
CA SER A 145 0.50 -19.17 -4.56
C SER A 145 1.28 -19.61 -3.31
N THR A 146 1.09 -20.86 -2.88
CA THR A 146 1.81 -21.44 -1.74
C THR A 146 3.30 -21.56 -2.03
N THR A 147 3.67 -22.01 -3.23
CA THR A 147 5.07 -22.09 -3.65
C THR A 147 5.73 -20.72 -3.64
N VAL A 148 5.07 -19.71 -4.19
CA VAL A 148 5.59 -18.33 -4.18
C VAL A 148 5.74 -17.79 -2.76
N ALA A 149 4.78 -18.05 -1.87
CA ALA A 149 4.88 -17.66 -0.46
C ALA A 149 6.07 -18.32 0.25
N VAL A 150 6.35 -19.59 -0.03
CA VAL A 150 7.54 -20.28 0.48
C VAL A 150 8.83 -19.64 -0.05
N GLU A 151 8.91 -19.31 -1.35
CA GLU A 151 10.09 -18.65 -1.92
C GLU A 151 10.30 -17.23 -1.36
N MET A 152 9.23 -16.45 -1.18
CA MET A 152 9.27 -15.17 -0.47
C MET A 152 9.77 -15.36 0.96
N SER A 153 9.36 -16.43 1.65
CA SER A 153 9.77 -16.69 3.03
C SER A 153 11.27 -17.05 3.12
N LYS A 154 11.78 -17.87 2.20
CA LYS A 154 13.23 -18.19 2.09
C LYS A 154 14.09 -16.95 1.83
N MET A 155 13.56 -15.98 1.09
CA MET A 155 14.24 -14.70 0.90
C MET A 155 14.15 -13.84 2.16
N ALA A 156 12.97 -13.75 2.76
CA ALA A 156 12.71 -12.81 3.84
C ALA A 156 13.51 -13.10 5.12
N VAL A 157 13.83 -14.36 5.41
CA VAL A 157 14.66 -14.71 6.57
C VAL A 157 16.04 -14.04 6.55
N GLN A 158 16.56 -13.65 5.38
CA GLN A 158 17.83 -12.91 5.26
C GLN A 158 17.73 -11.49 5.85
N ALA A 159 16.54 -10.88 5.82
CA ALA A 159 16.27 -9.57 6.39
C ALA A 159 15.78 -9.64 7.84
N VAL A 160 14.96 -10.66 8.17
CA VAL A 160 14.28 -10.74 9.46
C VAL A 160 15.10 -11.46 10.53
N GLY A 161 15.99 -12.39 10.13
CA GLY A 161 16.84 -13.17 11.04
C GLY A 161 16.13 -14.33 11.74
N ASN A 162 14.93 -14.71 11.28
CA ASN A 162 14.12 -15.78 11.86
C ASN A 162 14.09 -17.04 10.97
N SER A 163 13.33 -18.06 11.39
CA SER A 163 13.18 -19.29 10.60
C SER A 163 12.20 -19.11 9.43
N VAL A 164 12.41 -19.87 8.34
CA VAL A 164 11.50 -19.86 7.18
C VAL A 164 10.07 -20.25 7.59
N SER A 165 9.95 -21.22 8.49
CA SER A 165 8.65 -21.68 9.01
C SER A 165 7.91 -20.57 9.76
N GLU A 166 8.62 -19.85 10.63
CA GLU A 166 8.05 -18.74 11.40
C GLU A 166 7.58 -17.61 10.49
N PHE A 167 8.40 -17.18 9.53
CA PHE A 167 7.99 -16.17 8.55
C PHE A 167 6.81 -16.66 7.71
N HIS A 168 6.88 -17.89 7.20
CA HIS A 168 5.85 -18.48 6.34
C HIS A 168 4.50 -18.60 7.07
N SER A 169 4.50 -18.91 8.37
CA SER A 169 3.28 -18.93 9.19
C SER A 169 2.55 -17.58 9.20
N GLY A 170 3.28 -16.47 8.98
CA GLY A 170 2.73 -15.14 8.82
C GLY A 170 1.77 -15.02 7.62
N PHE A 171 1.91 -15.84 6.58
CA PHE A 171 0.98 -15.90 5.45
C PHE A 171 -0.33 -16.66 5.77
N SER A 172 -0.40 -17.32 6.92
CA SER A 172 -1.65 -17.91 7.45
C SER A 172 -2.26 -17.07 8.59
N ASP A 173 -1.55 -16.07 9.11
CA ASP A 173 -2.06 -15.20 10.17
C ASP A 173 -3.09 -14.19 9.64
N ARG A 174 -4.32 -14.24 10.17
CA ARG A 174 -5.41 -13.33 9.82
C ARG A 174 -5.07 -11.86 10.10
N ARG A 175 -4.21 -11.57 11.08
CA ARG A 175 -3.84 -10.19 11.44
C ARG A 175 -2.99 -9.53 10.36
N THR A 176 -2.06 -10.26 9.75
CA THR A 176 -1.20 -9.72 8.68
C THR A 176 -1.99 -9.56 7.39
N ASP A 177 -2.90 -10.49 7.08
CA ASP A 177 -3.83 -10.37 5.95
C ASP A 177 -4.74 -9.15 6.12
N LEU A 178 -5.37 -9.00 7.29
CA LEU A 178 -6.24 -7.87 7.56
C LEU A 178 -5.49 -6.54 7.52
N ALA A 179 -4.27 -6.47 8.06
CA ALA A 179 -3.44 -5.26 8.00
C ALA A 179 -3.16 -4.84 6.56
N ALA A 180 -2.75 -5.77 5.69
CA ALA A 180 -2.50 -5.49 4.28
C ALA A 180 -3.78 -5.08 3.51
N ARG A 181 -4.93 -5.74 3.77
CA ARG A 181 -6.21 -5.41 3.12
C ARG A 181 -6.75 -4.05 3.55
N VAL A 182 -6.71 -3.79 4.85
CA VAL A 182 -7.20 -2.53 5.41
C VAL A 182 -6.34 -1.39 4.88
N SER A 183 -5.01 -1.54 4.92
CA SER A 183 -4.07 -0.58 4.31
C SER A 183 -4.43 -0.30 2.86
N PHE A 184 -4.44 -1.33 2.00
CA PHE A 184 -4.76 -1.16 0.58
C PHE A 184 -6.08 -0.42 0.35
N LYS A 185 -7.13 -0.78 1.10
CA LYS A 185 -8.44 -0.10 1.03
C LYS A 185 -8.33 1.39 1.39
N THR A 186 -7.63 1.73 2.47
CA THR A 186 -7.41 3.13 2.86
C THR A 186 -6.59 3.89 1.82
N LEU A 187 -5.54 3.29 1.28
CA LEU A 187 -4.65 3.93 0.30
C LEU A 187 -5.37 4.25 -1.02
N ILE A 188 -6.27 3.38 -1.50
CA ILE A 188 -7.11 3.67 -2.68
C ILE A 188 -7.93 4.96 -2.51
N SER A 189 -8.26 5.32 -1.27
CA SER A 189 -9.00 6.56 -0.97
C SER A 189 -8.08 7.78 -0.90
N MET A 190 -6.78 7.58 -0.72
CA MET A 190 -5.75 8.61 -0.59
C MET A 190 -5.05 8.92 -1.91
N VAL A 191 -4.87 7.92 -2.79
CA VAL A 191 -4.27 8.10 -4.11
C VAL A 191 -5.20 8.99 -4.96
N PRO A 192 -4.73 10.17 -5.43
CA PRO A 192 -5.52 11.04 -6.29
C PRO A 192 -5.97 10.26 -7.53
N LYS A 193 -7.28 10.10 -7.71
CA LYS A 193 -7.82 9.54 -8.96
C LYS A 193 -7.51 10.55 -10.07
N ARG A 194 -6.56 10.22 -10.96
CA ARG A 194 -6.27 11.02 -12.16
C ARG A 194 -7.57 11.07 -12.99
N THR A 195 -8.31 12.17 -12.88
CA THR A 195 -9.46 12.43 -13.74
C THR A 195 -8.89 12.72 -15.11
N ARG A 196 -9.13 11.84 -16.09
CA ARG A 196 -8.64 11.98 -17.46
C ARG A 196 -9.28 13.23 -18.09
N GLN A 197 -8.67 14.40 -17.91
CA GLN A 197 -9.00 15.56 -18.74
C GLN A 197 -8.45 15.26 -20.13
N SER A 198 -9.35 14.85 -21.03
CA SER A 198 -9.07 14.77 -22.47
C SER A 198 -8.89 16.18 -23.01
N THR A 199 -7.69 16.75 -22.86
CA THR A 199 -7.28 17.90 -23.68
C THR A 199 -6.79 17.36 -25.02
N LYS A 200 -7.61 17.55 -26.07
CA LYS A 200 -7.18 17.34 -27.46
C LYS A 200 -6.11 18.39 -27.78
N SER A 201 -4.84 18.05 -27.61
CA SER A 201 -3.75 18.81 -28.21
C SER A 201 -3.40 18.14 -29.54
N GLN A 202 -3.72 18.83 -30.65
CA GLN A 202 -3.22 18.47 -31.97
C GLN A 202 -1.69 18.65 -31.95
N SER A 203 -0.93 17.56 -32.05
CA SER A 203 0.49 17.64 -32.40
C SER A 203 0.76 16.88 -33.68
N LYS A 204 1.52 17.55 -34.53
CA LYS A 204 1.81 17.31 -35.93
C LYS A 204 2.68 16.05 -36.07
N LYS A 205 2.25 15.17 -36.97
CA LYS A 205 2.87 13.90 -37.33
C LYS A 205 4.28 14.13 -37.89
N GLN A 206 5.31 13.58 -37.25
CA GLN A 206 6.58 13.27 -37.90
C GLN A 206 6.98 11.85 -37.51
N ALA A 207 7.00 10.98 -38.52
CA ALA A 207 7.14 9.54 -38.38
C ALA A 207 8.58 9.11 -38.66
N SER A 208 9.12 8.21 -37.83
CA SER A 208 10.07 7.17 -38.23
C SER A 208 9.98 6.00 -37.23
N PRO A 209 10.14 4.73 -37.65
CA PRO A 209 9.47 3.60 -37.03
C PRO A 209 10.37 2.73 -36.14
N GLY A 210 9.76 2.09 -35.15
CA GLY A 210 10.19 0.79 -34.65
C GLY A 210 10.68 0.75 -33.20
N LYS A 211 9.75 0.56 -32.26
CA LYS A 211 9.86 -0.48 -31.22
C LYS A 211 8.50 -0.75 -30.59
N THR A 212 8.18 -2.03 -30.52
CA THR A 212 6.95 -2.65 -30.03
C THR A 212 6.73 -2.44 -28.53
N ASP A 213 5.59 -1.82 -28.24
CA ASP A 213 4.48 -2.24 -27.38
C ASP A 213 4.74 -2.62 -25.90
N ASP A 214 4.01 -1.91 -25.04
CA ASP A 214 3.53 -2.25 -23.69
C ASP A 214 4.40 -1.87 -22.47
N GLU A 215 4.70 -0.58 -22.31
CA GLU A 215 4.87 0.04 -20.99
C GLU A 215 3.81 1.13 -20.80
N ALA A 216 2.74 0.80 -20.08
CA ALA A 216 1.85 1.82 -19.54
C ALA A 216 2.56 2.46 -18.34
N ILE A 217 3.27 3.56 -18.59
CA ILE A 217 3.86 4.42 -17.55
C ILE A 217 2.72 4.90 -16.64
N PHE A 218 2.60 4.25 -15.49
CA PHE A 218 1.78 4.72 -14.39
C PHE A 218 2.75 5.37 -13.41
N ASP A 219 2.89 6.70 -13.50
CA ASP A 219 3.69 7.46 -12.54
C ASP A 219 3.30 7.04 -11.12
N ILE A 220 4.30 6.66 -10.32
CA ILE A 220 4.07 6.37 -8.90
C ILE A 220 3.48 7.63 -8.28
N PRO A 221 2.28 7.55 -7.66
CA PRO A 221 1.72 8.70 -6.98
C PRO A 221 2.58 8.97 -5.74
N VAL A 222 3.50 9.94 -5.85
CA VAL A 222 4.12 10.57 -4.67
C VAL A 222 3.15 11.64 -4.21
N GLY A 223 2.49 11.40 -3.07
CA GLY A 223 1.61 12.37 -2.45
C GLY A 223 2.41 13.23 -1.48
N ILE A 224 2.54 14.53 -1.76
CA ILE A 224 2.98 15.49 -0.75
C ILE A 224 1.72 16.11 -0.16
N ARG A 225 1.40 15.80 1.10
CA ARG A 225 0.34 16.49 1.85
C ARG A 225 0.95 17.67 2.57
N GLU A 226 0.93 18.82 1.92
CA GLU A 226 1.11 20.10 2.60
C GLU A 226 -0.23 20.63 3.10
N PHE A 227 -0.33 20.89 4.40
CA PHE A 227 -1.23 21.94 4.87
C PHE A 227 -0.58 23.29 4.48
N PRO A 228 -1.38 24.24 4.00
CA PRO A 228 -1.23 24.84 2.67
C PRO A 228 0.18 25.45 2.42
N VAL A 229 0.82 25.17 1.27
CA VAL A 229 1.11 26.10 0.16
C VAL A 229 1.94 25.40 -0.92
N SER A 230 1.30 25.15 -2.08
CA SER A 230 1.87 24.92 -3.42
C SER A 230 2.40 23.52 -3.77
N THR A 231 1.62 22.84 -4.62
CA THR A 231 1.98 21.63 -5.37
C THR A 231 3.26 21.84 -6.19
N ILE A 232 4.30 21.04 -5.93
CA ILE A 232 5.50 20.95 -6.78
C ILE A 232 5.38 19.70 -7.66
N ASP A 233 5.37 19.91 -8.98
CA ASP A 233 5.39 18.87 -10.01
C ASP A 233 6.72 18.12 -10.02
N VAL A 234 6.67 16.79 -10.05
CA VAL A 234 7.85 15.91 -10.06
C VAL A 234 8.70 16.08 -11.34
N GLU A 235 8.12 16.52 -12.45
CA GLU A 235 8.86 16.92 -13.67
C GLU A 235 9.86 18.06 -13.42
N LYS A 236 9.61 18.91 -12.41
CA LYS A 236 10.49 20.05 -12.08
C LYS A 236 11.75 19.63 -11.34
N ILE A 237 11.74 18.47 -10.68
CA ILE A 237 12.91 17.94 -9.97
C ILE A 237 13.93 17.37 -10.96
N ASN A 238 13.47 16.71 -12.03
CA ASN A 238 14.37 16.24 -13.10
C ASN A 238 14.97 17.39 -13.91
N GLY A 239 14.24 18.49 -14.14
CA GLY A 239 14.78 19.67 -14.82
C GLY A 239 15.90 20.38 -14.04
N LEU A 240 15.78 20.47 -12.72
CA LEU A 240 16.78 21.12 -11.86
C LEU A 240 18.09 20.33 -11.71
N MET A 241 18.08 19.01 -11.96
CA MET A 241 19.29 18.19 -11.96
C MET A 241 20.11 18.32 -13.25
N ILE A 242 19.50 18.65 -14.40
CA ILE A 242 20.24 18.74 -15.67
C ILE A 242 20.92 20.12 -15.81
N ASP A 243 20.32 21.18 -15.27
CA ASP A 243 20.91 22.53 -15.34
C ASP A 243 22.05 22.75 -14.32
N GLY A 244 22.14 21.92 -13.27
CA GLY A 244 23.21 22.00 -12.26
C GLY A 244 24.50 21.25 -12.58
N VAL A 245 24.56 20.50 -13.70
CA VAL A 245 25.73 19.69 -14.10
C VAL A 245 26.54 20.37 -15.23
N LEU A 246 26.17 21.59 -15.65
CA LEU A 246 26.90 22.39 -16.64
C LEU A 246 27.52 23.69 -16.08
N GLN A 247 27.58 23.83 -14.76
CA GLN A 247 28.37 24.88 -14.10
C GLN A 247 29.14 24.29 -12.93
N ASP A 248 30.23 23.59 -13.26
CA ASP A 248 31.51 23.58 -12.54
C ASP A 248 32.59 23.00 -13.48
#